data_AF-A0A921KKE5-F1
#
_entry.id   AF-A0A921KKE5-F1
#
_cell.length_a   1.000
_cell.length_b   1.000
_cell.length_c   1.000
_cell.angle_alpha   90.00
_cell.angle_beta   90.00
_cell.angle_gamma   90.00
#
_symmetry.space_group_name_H-M   'P 1'
#
loop_
_entity.id
_entity.type
_entity.pdbx_description
1 polymer ?
#
loop_
_entity_poly.entity_id
_entity_poly.type
_entity_poly.pdbx_seq_one_letter_code
_entity_poly.pdbx_strand_id
1 'polypeptide(L)'
;NEKILDRIFTREMLSGISDEEIKLLYSALSALASKYKSDDSYKWKKYILSIKSILNILSRLVIYSEDEAVAEYLNLICRFSQEKDVFLKRDIEKIIRRISTRFNSKIARMCEDIIFMDFGTQYHLCSYFNGIVFDIDENKVDEYYSNAISLANNADLEKRDCGIAQLITLWENSKNSNYRAFIENALWKDLDGLFPRSNLYYPFVWEELPHPAEIDFSERYYQYLSEDRYEKSATDFGSVSNNSAHSVFVYLNFFYCTSNISKRECKKVVLDEKLAIFMLDTACKFILHEESLLKRKNDFWEEVDGTREKYICIGELAALIYTEAIREGFIEKIRVKINEIKNSLEDHEIPVFAINMVEAMERGLYEQCMELFEDVILSENKEAYSDVFLGIKCLLFHLENDPDGSVHIADAFKNCLHMIRYLNVESAKSIWQELGSLLRHNLFIDINIQTNVTLLIERCLNTYSAPSQEGKRNYLDSLYNCANALYVYYNQIKSYNVPIADELESCVQKVQNISNYEIKAIWERSGEIRKEDS
;
A
#
# COMPACT_ATOMS: atom_id res chain seq x y z
N ASN A 1 -30.69 4.78 -10.33
CA ASN A 1 -29.85 4.72 -11.55
C ASN A 1 -28.44 4.19 -11.30
N GLU A 2 -27.75 4.55 -10.21
CA GLU A 2 -26.38 4.04 -9.92
C GLU A 2 -26.30 2.51 -9.88
N LYS A 3 -27.21 1.85 -9.14
CA LYS A 3 -27.34 0.36 -9.14
C LYS A 3 -27.57 -0.27 -10.53
N ILE A 4 -28.11 0.48 -11.49
CA ILE A 4 -28.32 -0.01 -12.86
C ILE A 4 -27.02 0.15 -13.66
N LEU A 5 -26.35 1.29 -13.55
CA LEU A 5 -25.02 1.49 -14.15
C LEU A 5 -24.01 0.48 -13.61
N ASP A 6 -24.08 0.18 -12.31
CA ASP A 6 -23.26 -0.83 -11.64
C ASP A 6 -23.48 -2.24 -12.18
N ARG A 7 -24.70 -2.54 -12.66
CA ARG A 7 -25.05 -3.84 -13.27
C ARG A 7 -24.72 -3.92 -14.76
N ILE A 8 -24.70 -2.79 -15.46
CA ILE A 8 -24.47 -2.76 -16.92
C ILE A 8 -22.98 -2.63 -17.22
N PHE A 9 -22.30 -1.66 -16.60
CA PHE A 9 -20.89 -1.39 -16.83
C PHE A 9 -20.02 -2.15 -15.83
N THR A 10 -20.17 -3.47 -15.79
CA THR A 10 -19.27 -4.34 -15.03
C THR A 10 -17.94 -4.48 -15.77
N ARG A 11 -16.85 -4.81 -15.05
CA ARG A 11 -15.56 -5.15 -15.68
C ARG A 11 -15.72 -6.30 -16.67
N GLU A 12 -16.56 -7.28 -16.34
CA GLU A 12 -16.86 -8.45 -17.16
C GLU A 12 -17.53 -8.10 -18.49
N MET A 13 -18.53 -7.20 -18.44
CA MET A 13 -19.19 -6.73 -19.66
C MET A 13 -18.21 -5.91 -20.51
N LEU A 14 -17.42 -5.02 -19.90
CA LEU A 14 -16.50 -4.14 -20.61
C LEU A 14 -15.34 -4.89 -21.28
N SER A 15 -14.82 -5.96 -20.69
CA SER A 15 -13.77 -6.78 -21.30
C SER A 15 -14.23 -7.54 -22.55
N GLY A 16 -15.54 -7.76 -22.71
CA GLY A 16 -16.12 -8.40 -23.89
C GLY A 16 -16.46 -7.44 -25.03
N ILE A 17 -16.26 -6.13 -24.84
CA ILE A 17 -16.56 -5.09 -25.83
C ILE A 17 -15.29 -4.74 -26.60
N SER A 18 -15.42 -4.46 -27.90
CA SER A 18 -14.27 -4.08 -28.72
C SER A 18 -13.71 -2.70 -28.34
N ASP A 19 -12.39 -2.51 -28.50
CA ASP A 19 -11.72 -1.23 -28.26
C ASP A 19 -12.38 -0.08 -29.07
N GLU A 20 -12.87 -0.36 -30.28
CA GLU A 20 -13.56 0.61 -31.13
C GLU A 20 -14.89 1.08 -30.52
N GLU A 21 -15.68 0.16 -29.97
CA GLU A 21 -16.94 0.47 -29.29
C GLU A 21 -16.70 1.22 -27.98
N ILE A 22 -15.66 0.85 -27.22
CA ILE A 22 -15.24 1.58 -26.01
C ILE A 22 -14.87 3.02 -26.38
N LYS A 23 -14.03 3.21 -27.42
CA LYS A 23 -13.62 4.53 -27.93
C LYS A 23 -14.81 5.36 -28.40
N LEU A 24 -15.76 4.74 -29.11
CA LEU A 24 -16.97 5.42 -29.59
C LEU A 24 -17.86 5.89 -28.42
N LEU A 25 -18.10 5.01 -27.45
CA LEU A 25 -18.89 5.34 -26.26
C LEU A 25 -18.20 6.41 -25.41
N TYR A 26 -16.89 6.30 -25.21
CA TYR A 26 -16.08 7.29 -24.51
C TYR A 26 -16.20 8.66 -25.17
N SER A 27 -16.00 8.74 -26.48
CA SER A 27 -16.08 9.99 -27.26
C SER A 27 -17.47 10.63 -27.14
N ALA A 28 -18.55 9.84 -27.25
CA ALA A 28 -19.91 10.32 -27.15
C ALA A 28 -20.23 10.87 -25.75
N LEU A 29 -19.77 10.18 -24.69
CA LEU A 29 -19.95 10.61 -23.30
C LEU A 29 -19.11 11.83 -22.96
N SER A 30 -17.86 11.90 -23.42
CA SER A 30 -16.98 13.07 -23.26
C SER A 30 -17.56 14.30 -23.97
N ALA A 31 -18.10 14.14 -25.18
CA ALA A 31 -18.80 15.21 -25.90
C ALA A 31 -20.10 15.64 -25.20
N LEU A 32 -20.75 14.75 -24.43
CA LEU A 32 -21.88 15.12 -23.59
C LEU A 32 -21.42 15.87 -22.33
N ALA A 33 -20.33 15.42 -21.71
CA ALA A 33 -19.73 16.05 -20.53
C ALA A 33 -19.24 17.48 -20.82
N SER A 34 -18.70 17.73 -22.02
CA SER A 34 -18.24 19.07 -22.42
C SER A 34 -19.37 20.10 -22.50
N LYS A 35 -20.63 19.67 -22.67
CA LYS A 35 -21.82 20.55 -22.67
C LYS A 35 -22.27 20.98 -21.28
N TYR A 36 -21.76 20.34 -20.23
CA TYR A 36 -21.97 20.76 -18.85
C TYR A 36 -21.01 21.90 -18.50
N LYS A 37 -21.54 22.93 -17.85
CA LYS A 37 -20.74 23.98 -17.22
C LYS A 37 -20.29 23.52 -15.83
N SER A 38 -19.26 24.17 -15.29
CA SER A 38 -18.75 23.84 -13.95
C SER A 38 -19.75 24.14 -12.85
N ASP A 39 -20.67 25.10 -13.04
CA ASP A 39 -21.73 25.48 -12.10
C ASP A 39 -23.03 24.67 -12.27
N ASP A 40 -23.08 23.76 -13.24
CA ASP A 40 -24.24 22.89 -13.43
C ASP A 40 -24.30 21.83 -12.32
N SER A 41 -25.52 21.50 -11.88
CA SER A 41 -25.72 20.50 -10.82
C SER A 41 -25.05 19.16 -11.13
N TYR A 42 -24.17 18.72 -10.23
CA TYR A 42 -23.48 17.43 -10.33
C TYR A 42 -24.45 16.24 -10.42
N LYS A 43 -25.53 16.29 -9.63
CA LYS A 43 -26.47 15.18 -9.46
C LYS A 43 -27.67 15.26 -10.40
N TRP A 44 -28.15 16.48 -10.68
CA TRP A 44 -29.37 16.67 -11.45
C TRP A 44 -29.09 16.55 -12.95
N LYS A 45 -29.91 15.76 -13.62
CA LYS A 45 -29.82 15.56 -15.07
C LYS A 45 -30.25 16.86 -15.78
N LYS A 46 -29.32 17.47 -16.51
CA LYS A 46 -29.62 18.61 -17.42
C LYS A 46 -29.85 18.14 -18.86
N TYR A 47 -29.07 17.15 -19.31
CA TYR A 47 -29.22 16.50 -20.62
C TYR A 47 -29.80 15.10 -20.49
N ILE A 48 -29.23 14.06 -21.13
CA ILE A 48 -29.70 12.66 -21.10
C ILE A 48 -29.24 11.92 -19.82
N LEU A 49 -28.06 12.26 -19.31
CA LEU A 49 -27.46 11.73 -18.08
C LEU A 49 -26.96 12.90 -17.24
N SER A 50 -26.91 12.77 -15.91
CA SER A 50 -26.21 13.74 -15.06
C SER A 50 -24.69 13.62 -15.23
N ILE A 51 -23.95 14.68 -14.90
CA ILE A 51 -22.48 14.65 -14.97
C ILE A 51 -21.90 13.58 -14.01
N LYS A 52 -22.49 13.37 -12.83
CA LYS A 52 -22.16 12.23 -11.94
C LYS A 52 -22.18 10.89 -12.68
N SER A 53 -23.26 10.61 -13.42
CA SER A 53 -23.39 9.36 -14.16
C SER A 53 -22.39 9.27 -15.31
N ILE A 54 -22.14 10.38 -16.00
CA ILE A 54 -21.19 10.43 -17.12
C ILE A 54 -19.77 10.12 -16.61
N LEU A 55 -19.29 10.83 -15.58
CA LEU A 55 -17.96 10.58 -15.01
C LEU A 55 -17.84 9.15 -14.46
N ASN A 56 -18.84 8.63 -13.75
CA ASN A 56 -18.80 7.25 -13.25
C ASN A 56 -18.68 6.22 -14.40
N ILE A 57 -19.37 6.41 -15.53
CA ILE A 57 -19.23 5.50 -16.68
C ILE A 57 -17.85 5.67 -17.33
N LEU A 58 -17.43 6.91 -17.63
CA LEU A 58 -16.13 7.21 -18.24
C LEU A 58 -14.97 6.60 -17.46
N SER A 59 -14.96 6.74 -16.12
CA SER A 59 -13.93 6.14 -15.26
C SER A 59 -13.80 4.62 -15.36
N ARG A 60 -14.81 3.92 -15.88
CA ARG A 60 -14.73 2.47 -16.13
C ARG A 60 -14.23 2.15 -17.52
N LEU A 61 -14.58 2.99 -18.50
CA LEU A 61 -14.13 2.84 -19.88
C LEU A 61 -12.63 3.13 -20.02
N VAL A 62 -12.13 4.15 -19.34
CA VAL A 62 -10.71 4.55 -19.42
C VAL A 62 -9.73 3.49 -18.90
N ILE A 63 -10.19 2.57 -18.05
CA ILE A 63 -9.39 1.41 -17.64
C ILE A 63 -8.98 0.56 -18.85
N TYR A 64 -9.86 0.49 -19.86
CA TYR A 64 -9.70 -0.29 -21.09
C TYR A 64 -9.31 0.59 -22.28
N SER A 65 -8.76 1.78 -22.03
CA SER A 65 -8.39 2.73 -23.08
C SER A 65 -6.91 3.09 -23.03
N GLU A 66 -6.44 3.65 -24.13
CA GLU A 66 -5.10 4.22 -24.29
C GLU A 66 -4.85 5.36 -23.28
N ASP A 67 -3.58 5.61 -22.98
CA ASP A 67 -3.14 6.57 -21.98
C ASP A 67 -3.65 7.99 -22.25
N GLU A 68 -3.78 8.36 -23.53
CA GLU A 68 -4.36 9.61 -23.98
C GLU A 68 -5.78 9.82 -23.44
N ALA A 69 -6.61 8.77 -23.44
CA ALA A 69 -7.97 8.84 -22.91
C ALA A 69 -7.97 9.01 -21.38
N VAL A 70 -7.00 8.42 -20.67
CA VAL A 70 -6.86 8.61 -19.22
C VAL A 70 -6.50 10.06 -18.91
N ALA A 71 -5.55 10.65 -19.67
CA ALA A 71 -5.16 12.04 -19.52
C ALA A 71 -6.30 13.02 -19.84
N GLU A 72 -7.03 12.79 -20.93
CA GLU A 72 -8.24 13.56 -21.26
C GLU A 72 -9.29 13.48 -20.16
N TYR A 73 -9.47 12.29 -19.57
CA TYR A 73 -10.42 12.08 -18.51
C TYR A 73 -10.02 12.77 -17.20
N LEU A 74 -8.73 12.77 -16.86
CA LEU A 74 -8.20 13.56 -15.73
C LEU A 74 -8.49 15.04 -15.92
N ASN A 75 -8.25 15.58 -17.12
CA ASN A 75 -8.57 16.96 -17.46
C ASN A 75 -10.08 17.25 -17.32
N LEU A 76 -10.93 16.32 -17.78
CA LEU A 76 -12.38 16.44 -17.62
C LEU A 76 -12.80 16.50 -16.14
N ILE A 77 -12.25 15.63 -15.28
CA ILE A 77 -12.56 15.65 -13.85
C ILE A 77 -12.02 16.91 -13.17
N CYS A 78 -10.83 17.39 -13.58
CA CYS A 78 -10.20 18.59 -13.05
C CYS A 78 -11.13 19.81 -13.10
N ARG A 79 -11.93 19.93 -14.16
CA ARG A 79 -12.95 20.99 -14.32
C ARG A 79 -13.99 21.01 -13.19
N PHE A 80 -14.26 19.87 -12.56
CA PHE A 80 -15.21 19.72 -11.47
C PHE A 80 -14.52 19.59 -10.10
N SER A 81 -13.22 19.31 -10.05
CA SER A 81 -12.52 19.08 -8.78
C SER A 81 -12.44 20.32 -7.87
N GLN A 82 -12.62 21.52 -8.41
CA GLN A 82 -12.54 22.75 -7.61
C GLN A 82 -13.79 23.01 -6.75
N GLU A 83 -14.87 22.25 -6.93
CA GLU A 83 -16.08 22.38 -6.12
C GLU A 83 -15.93 21.73 -4.73
N LYS A 84 -16.48 22.39 -3.70
CA LYS A 84 -16.43 21.95 -2.29
C LYS A 84 -17.61 21.08 -1.84
N ASP A 85 -18.33 20.43 -2.75
CA ASP A 85 -19.42 19.51 -2.38
C ASP A 85 -18.85 18.19 -1.82
N VAL A 86 -19.19 17.84 -0.59
CA VAL A 86 -18.75 16.61 0.10
C VAL A 86 -19.12 15.34 -0.68
N PHE A 87 -20.29 15.31 -1.33
CA PHE A 87 -20.70 14.16 -2.13
C PHE A 87 -19.90 14.04 -3.41
N LEU A 88 -19.57 15.18 -4.03
CA LEU A 88 -18.66 15.22 -5.16
C LEU A 88 -17.27 14.74 -4.75
N LYS A 89 -16.77 15.18 -3.59
CA LYS A 89 -15.46 14.77 -3.06
C LYS A 89 -15.35 13.25 -3.01
N ARG A 90 -16.32 12.60 -2.35
CA ARG A 90 -16.36 11.12 -2.23
C ARG A 90 -16.43 10.42 -3.58
N ASP A 91 -17.16 10.97 -4.54
CA ASP A 91 -17.30 10.35 -5.87
C ASP A 91 -16.04 10.52 -6.71
N ILE A 92 -15.37 11.69 -6.65
CA ILE A 92 -14.08 11.93 -7.31
C ILE A 92 -12.97 11.06 -6.70
N GLU A 93 -12.88 10.95 -5.36
CA GLU A 93 -11.91 10.05 -4.71
C GLU A 93 -12.05 8.60 -5.19
N LYS A 94 -13.30 8.10 -5.29
CA LYS A 94 -13.57 6.76 -5.84
C LYS A 94 -13.15 6.63 -7.30
N ILE A 95 -13.32 7.70 -8.09
CA ILE A 95 -12.91 7.73 -9.49
C ILE A 95 -11.38 7.68 -9.59
N ILE A 96 -10.65 8.52 -8.84
CA ILE A 96 -9.19 8.56 -8.85
C ILE A 96 -8.63 7.20 -8.44
N ARG A 97 -9.10 6.63 -7.32
CA ARG A 97 -8.70 5.28 -6.87
C ARG A 97 -8.95 4.18 -7.90
N ARG A 98 -9.98 4.33 -8.75
CA ARG A 98 -10.32 3.37 -9.80
C ARG A 98 -9.35 3.49 -10.98
N ILE A 99 -9.00 4.71 -11.39
CA ILE A 99 -8.16 4.94 -12.55
C ILE A 99 -6.66 4.92 -12.22
N SER A 100 -6.29 5.02 -10.93
CA SER A 100 -4.88 5.06 -10.51
C SER A 100 -4.10 3.80 -10.84
N THR A 101 -4.77 2.66 -11.07
CA THR A 101 -4.13 1.44 -11.59
C THR A 101 -3.53 1.63 -12.98
N ARG A 102 -3.98 2.65 -13.72
CA ARG A 102 -3.49 3.02 -15.05
C ARG A 102 -2.37 4.04 -15.02
N PHE A 103 -2.13 4.73 -13.90
CA PHE A 103 -1.12 5.77 -13.85
C PHE A 103 0.28 5.20 -14.13
N ASN A 104 0.97 5.84 -15.06
CA ASN A 104 2.29 5.48 -15.57
C ASN A 104 3.04 6.77 -15.96
N SER A 105 4.30 6.63 -16.38
CA SER A 105 5.15 7.78 -16.72
C SER A 105 4.66 8.57 -17.95
N LYS A 106 3.90 7.95 -18.85
CA LYS A 106 3.34 8.64 -20.03
C LYS A 106 2.18 9.55 -19.63
N ILE A 107 1.24 9.05 -18.82
CA ILE A 107 0.12 9.84 -18.30
C ILE A 107 0.63 10.98 -17.43
N ALA A 108 1.64 10.74 -16.58
CA ALA A 108 2.24 11.76 -15.74
C ALA A 108 2.72 12.97 -16.57
N ARG A 109 3.49 12.72 -17.64
CA ARG A 109 3.97 13.75 -18.58
C ARG A 109 2.83 14.50 -19.29
N MET A 110 1.77 13.80 -19.66
CA MET A 110 0.61 14.44 -20.30
C MET A 110 -0.21 15.31 -19.34
N CYS A 111 -0.03 15.13 -18.03
CA CYS A 111 -0.88 15.74 -16.99
C CYS A 111 -0.09 16.59 -15.99
N GLU A 112 1.13 17.02 -16.28
CA GLU A 112 1.98 17.77 -15.33
C GLU A 112 1.25 18.98 -14.70
N ASP A 113 0.63 19.84 -15.51
CA ASP A 113 -0.14 21.00 -15.02
C ASP A 113 -1.32 20.57 -14.14
N ILE A 114 -2.00 19.47 -14.49
CA ILE A 114 -3.10 18.94 -13.69
C ILE A 114 -2.58 18.46 -12.33
N ILE A 115 -1.46 17.73 -12.33
CA ILE A 115 -0.86 17.13 -11.14
C ILE A 115 -0.32 18.21 -10.18
N PHE A 116 0.35 19.22 -10.72
CA PHE A 116 1.07 20.21 -9.92
C PHE A 116 0.31 21.52 -9.69
N MET A 117 -0.66 21.89 -10.52
CA MET A 117 -1.28 23.22 -10.49
C MET A 117 -2.81 23.19 -10.41
N ASP A 118 -3.46 22.46 -11.31
CA ASP A 118 -4.88 22.72 -11.61
C ASP A 118 -5.87 21.90 -10.78
N PHE A 119 -5.48 20.72 -10.28
CA PHE A 119 -6.43 19.81 -9.62
C PHE A 119 -6.76 20.27 -8.19
N GLY A 120 -7.97 19.94 -7.71
CA GLY A 120 -8.42 20.30 -6.37
C GLY A 120 -7.50 19.74 -5.27
N THR A 121 -7.04 20.60 -4.37
CA THR A 121 -6.05 20.23 -3.33
C THR A 121 -6.55 19.14 -2.38
N GLN A 122 -7.86 19.08 -2.15
CA GLN A 122 -8.51 18.12 -1.25
C GLN A 122 -8.43 16.66 -1.70
N TYR A 123 -7.97 16.40 -2.93
CA TYR A 123 -7.84 15.05 -3.49
C TYR A 123 -6.42 14.52 -3.48
N HIS A 124 -5.43 15.39 -3.23
CA HIS A 124 -4.01 15.03 -3.22
C HIS A 124 -3.60 14.22 -4.46
N LEU A 125 -4.06 14.60 -5.66
CA LEU A 125 -3.90 13.80 -6.89
C LEU A 125 -2.44 13.36 -7.12
N CYS A 126 -1.49 14.26 -6.84
CA CYS A 126 -0.07 14.00 -6.97
C CYS A 126 0.41 12.78 -6.17
N SER A 127 -0.18 12.49 -5.01
CA SER A 127 0.18 11.32 -4.19
C SER A 127 -0.02 9.96 -4.87
N TYR A 128 -0.89 9.90 -5.89
CA TYR A 128 -1.10 8.68 -6.69
C TYR A 128 0.01 8.46 -7.73
N PHE A 129 0.90 9.44 -7.91
CA PHE A 129 2.08 9.38 -8.77
C PHE A 129 3.39 9.19 -8.00
N ASN A 130 3.35 9.12 -6.66
CA ASN A 130 4.54 8.82 -5.85
C ASN A 130 5.19 7.50 -6.32
N GLY A 131 6.50 7.51 -6.54
CA GLY A 131 7.24 6.35 -7.05
C GLY A 131 7.05 6.03 -8.54
N ILE A 132 6.33 6.87 -9.30
CA ILE A 132 6.34 6.83 -10.78
C ILE A 132 7.45 7.77 -11.26
N VAL A 133 8.37 7.24 -12.08
CA VAL A 133 9.52 8.00 -12.58
C VAL A 133 9.21 8.60 -13.95
N PHE A 134 9.29 9.91 -14.10
CA PHE A 134 9.04 10.62 -15.37
C PHE A 134 9.81 11.93 -15.48
N ASP A 135 10.12 12.32 -16.72
CA ASP A 135 10.76 13.60 -17.03
C ASP A 135 9.75 14.75 -16.84
N ILE A 136 10.12 15.80 -16.09
CA ILE A 136 9.31 17.01 -15.88
C ILE A 136 9.80 18.13 -16.81
N ASP A 137 8.90 18.93 -17.40
CA ASP A 137 9.27 20.07 -18.25
C ASP A 137 10.11 21.10 -17.49
N GLU A 138 11.39 21.20 -17.85
CA GLU A 138 12.37 22.12 -17.25
C GLU A 138 11.90 23.57 -17.21
N ASN A 139 11.08 24.01 -18.18
CA ASN A 139 10.57 25.38 -18.24
C ASN A 139 9.52 25.69 -17.16
N LYS A 140 8.92 24.64 -16.57
CA LYS A 140 7.84 24.75 -15.58
C LYS A 140 8.25 24.31 -14.18
N VAL A 141 9.40 23.66 -14.02
CA VAL A 141 9.91 23.18 -12.73
C VAL A 141 9.88 24.27 -11.66
N ASP A 142 10.29 25.49 -12.00
CA ASP A 142 10.31 26.62 -11.05
C ASP A 142 8.89 27.03 -10.59
N GLU A 143 7.92 27.01 -11.51
CA GLU A 143 6.51 27.28 -11.21
C GLU A 143 5.93 26.19 -10.30
N TYR A 144 6.22 24.92 -10.61
CA TYR A 144 5.75 23.78 -9.82
C TYR A 144 6.33 23.78 -8.39
N TYR A 145 7.64 24.02 -8.23
CA TYR A 145 8.23 24.14 -6.90
C TYR A 145 7.64 25.32 -6.12
N SER A 146 7.47 26.47 -6.76
CA SER A 146 6.88 27.66 -6.12
C SER A 146 5.46 27.39 -5.62
N ASN A 147 4.63 26.70 -6.41
CA ASN A 147 3.28 26.32 -6.00
C ASN A 147 3.30 25.30 -4.85
N ALA A 148 4.10 24.24 -4.98
CA ALA A 148 4.19 23.18 -3.99
C ALA A 148 4.66 23.69 -2.61
N ILE A 149 5.65 24.58 -2.58
CA ILE A 149 6.15 25.23 -1.36
C ILE A 149 5.06 26.13 -0.75
N SER A 150 4.35 26.92 -1.57
CA SER A 150 3.25 27.77 -1.13
C SER A 150 2.12 26.96 -0.47
N LEU A 151 1.76 25.83 -1.08
CA LEU A 151 0.76 24.90 -0.55
C LEU A 151 1.24 24.21 0.73
N ALA A 152 2.48 23.72 0.77
CA ALA A 152 3.06 23.05 1.94
C ALA A 152 3.14 23.99 3.16
N ASN A 153 3.35 25.29 2.94
CA ASN A 153 3.37 26.31 3.98
C ASN A 153 1.96 26.77 4.43
N ASN A 154 0.88 26.14 3.94
CA ASN A 154 -0.48 26.47 4.33
C ASN A 154 -0.85 25.89 5.70
N ALA A 155 -1.68 26.62 6.46
CA ALA A 155 -2.22 26.12 7.72
C ALA A 155 -3.34 25.09 7.53
N ASP A 156 -4.03 25.13 6.39
CA ASP A 156 -5.04 24.14 6.01
C ASP A 156 -4.36 22.80 5.67
N LEU A 157 -4.72 21.73 6.38
CA LEU A 157 -4.10 20.43 6.23
C LEU A 157 -4.30 19.83 4.83
N GLU A 158 -5.45 20.05 4.19
CA GLU A 158 -5.69 19.50 2.84
C GLU A 158 -4.76 20.16 1.82
N LYS A 159 -4.58 21.48 1.91
CA LYS A 159 -3.62 22.20 1.06
C LYS A 159 -2.18 21.82 1.36
N ARG A 160 -1.83 21.74 2.66
CA ARG A 160 -0.50 21.36 3.10
C ARG A 160 -0.11 19.98 2.60
N ASP A 161 -0.97 18.98 2.81
CA ASP A 161 -0.71 17.60 2.35
C ASP A 161 -0.64 17.51 0.82
N CYS A 162 -1.43 18.31 0.09
CA CYS A 162 -1.29 18.43 -1.36
C CYS A 162 0.08 18.98 -1.76
N GLY A 163 0.54 20.06 -1.11
CA GLY A 163 1.87 20.62 -1.36
C GLY A 163 2.99 19.63 -1.03
N ILE A 164 2.84 18.86 0.05
CA ILE A 164 3.81 17.82 0.44
C ILE A 164 3.86 16.70 -0.61
N ALA A 165 2.72 16.23 -1.10
CA ALA A 165 2.68 15.22 -2.18
C ALA A 165 3.38 15.71 -3.46
N GLN A 166 3.16 16.99 -3.81
CA GLN A 166 3.84 17.64 -4.93
C GLN A 166 5.36 17.73 -4.71
N LEU A 167 5.79 18.14 -3.51
CA LEU A 167 7.21 18.21 -3.17
C LEU A 167 7.90 16.86 -3.24
N ILE A 168 7.28 15.78 -2.75
CA ILE A 168 7.83 14.42 -2.86
C ILE A 168 8.02 14.05 -4.33
N THR A 169 6.97 14.17 -5.14
CA THR A 169 7.03 13.80 -6.56
C THR A 169 8.05 14.65 -7.33
N LEU A 170 8.12 15.96 -7.07
CA LEU A 170 9.11 16.86 -7.68
C LEU A 170 10.53 16.51 -7.24
N TRP A 171 10.75 16.21 -5.95
CA TRP A 171 12.07 15.91 -5.42
C TRP A 171 12.60 14.55 -5.90
N GLU A 172 11.72 13.58 -6.12
CA GLU A 172 12.03 12.28 -6.73
C GLU A 172 12.41 12.41 -8.21
N ASN A 173 11.69 13.24 -8.98
CA ASN A 173 11.79 13.27 -10.44
C ASN A 173 12.62 14.43 -11.03
N SER A 174 12.75 15.55 -10.31
CA SER A 174 13.44 16.77 -10.78
C SER A 174 14.14 17.49 -9.63
N LYS A 175 14.99 16.77 -8.90
CA LYS A 175 15.69 17.28 -7.72
C LYS A 175 16.49 18.56 -8.02
N ASN A 176 16.10 19.66 -7.40
CA ASN A 176 16.77 20.94 -7.57
C ASN A 176 17.23 21.55 -6.23
N SER A 177 18.56 21.63 -6.05
CA SER A 177 19.18 22.10 -4.81
C SER A 177 18.86 23.56 -4.46
N ASN A 178 18.46 24.39 -5.43
CA ASN A 178 18.09 25.78 -5.19
C ASN A 178 16.85 25.91 -4.29
N TYR A 179 15.96 24.90 -4.31
CA TYR A 179 14.74 24.88 -3.50
C TYR A 179 14.92 24.26 -2.12
N ARG A 180 16.08 23.67 -1.83
CA ARG A 180 16.35 22.92 -0.59
C ARG A 180 15.99 23.73 0.67
N ALA A 181 16.53 24.93 0.81
CA ALA A 181 16.31 25.78 1.98
C ALA A 181 14.85 26.26 2.10
N PHE A 182 14.17 26.47 0.97
CA PHE A 182 12.75 26.88 0.97
C PHE A 182 11.84 25.73 1.42
N ILE A 183 12.13 24.50 0.99
CA ILE A 183 11.41 23.30 1.43
C ILE A 183 11.66 23.05 2.91
N GLU A 184 12.92 23.13 3.36
CA GLU A 184 13.28 23.00 4.78
C GLU A 184 12.48 24.00 5.63
N ASN A 185 12.46 25.28 5.22
CA ASN A 185 11.73 26.31 5.94
C ASN A 185 10.20 26.09 5.92
N ALA A 186 9.60 25.65 4.81
CA ALA A 186 8.15 25.41 4.72
C ALA A 186 7.68 24.22 5.58
N LEU A 187 8.54 23.21 5.76
CA LEU A 187 8.19 21.98 6.49
C LEU A 187 8.57 22.05 7.98
N TRP A 188 9.71 22.67 8.31
CA TRP A 188 10.34 22.54 9.63
C TRP A 188 10.39 23.81 10.48
N LYS A 189 10.12 25.02 9.94
CA LYS A 189 10.31 26.27 10.69
C LYS A 189 9.46 26.38 11.97
N ASP A 190 8.21 25.93 11.91
CA ASP A 190 7.22 26.07 12.99
C ASP A 190 6.74 24.67 13.45
N LEU A 191 7.68 23.80 13.85
CA LEU A 191 7.35 22.47 14.38
C LEU A 191 6.55 22.57 15.68
N ASP A 192 5.34 22.02 15.63
CA ASP A 192 4.46 21.80 16.78
C ASP A 192 4.30 20.29 17.01
N GLY A 193 5.43 19.63 17.29
CA GLY A 193 5.56 18.19 17.49
C GLY A 193 6.93 17.63 17.09
N LEU A 194 7.04 16.30 17.07
CA LEU A 194 8.26 15.57 16.65
C LEU A 194 8.53 15.67 15.15
N PHE A 195 7.51 15.88 14.33
CA PHE A 195 7.60 15.84 12.87
C PHE A 195 6.70 16.89 12.23
N PRO A 196 6.98 17.30 10.97
CA PRO A 196 6.04 18.07 10.18
C PRO A 196 4.65 17.42 10.16
N ARG A 197 3.61 18.24 10.24
CA ARG A 197 2.21 17.77 10.27
C ARG A 197 1.77 17.27 8.90
N SER A 198 1.14 16.09 8.88
CA SER A 198 0.47 15.51 7.72
C SER A 198 -0.58 14.49 8.16
N ASN A 199 -1.71 14.40 7.43
CA ASN A 199 -2.68 13.31 7.54
C ASN A 199 -2.50 12.26 6.43
N LEU A 200 -1.63 12.53 5.45
CA LEU A 200 -1.44 11.70 4.26
C LEU A 200 -0.24 10.76 4.39
N TYR A 201 0.81 11.20 5.09
CA TYR A 201 2.08 10.48 5.15
C TYR A 201 2.49 10.10 6.57
N TYR A 202 3.18 8.96 6.67
CA TYR A 202 3.85 8.54 7.89
C TYR A 202 5.14 9.35 8.13
N PRO A 203 5.63 9.43 9.38
CA PRO A 203 6.77 10.27 9.71
C PRO A 203 8.09 9.95 8.98
N PHE A 204 8.27 8.73 8.48
CA PHE A 204 9.50 8.39 7.75
C PHE A 204 9.62 9.08 6.39
N VAL A 205 8.52 9.63 5.84
CA VAL A 205 8.57 10.39 4.56
C VAL A 205 9.47 11.62 4.66
N TRP A 206 9.67 12.14 5.87
CA TRP A 206 10.43 13.36 6.10
C TRP A 206 11.93 13.19 5.85
N GLU A 207 12.43 11.94 5.79
CA GLU A 207 13.79 11.64 5.35
C GLU A 207 13.98 11.86 3.84
N GLU A 208 12.92 11.68 3.05
CA GLU A 208 12.93 11.77 1.59
C GLU A 208 12.98 13.24 1.11
N LEU A 209 12.58 14.17 1.98
CA LEU A 209 12.55 15.61 1.71
C LEU A 209 13.71 16.36 2.40
N PRO A 210 14.07 17.55 1.91
CA PRO A 210 14.99 18.46 2.60
C PRO A 210 14.63 18.68 4.08
N HIS A 211 15.63 18.51 4.95
CA HIS A 211 15.52 18.65 6.39
C HIS A 211 16.81 19.23 6.99
N PRO A 212 16.71 19.99 8.11
CA PRO A 212 17.87 20.45 8.88
C PRO A 212 18.85 19.35 9.26
N ALA A 213 20.15 19.65 9.24
CA ALA A 213 21.22 18.67 9.48
C ALA A 213 21.27 18.17 10.94
N GLU A 214 20.76 18.95 11.87
CA GLU A 214 20.64 18.66 13.30
C GLU A 214 19.54 17.63 13.64
N ILE A 215 18.73 17.19 12.67
CA ILE A 215 17.68 16.20 12.92
C ILE A 215 18.28 14.79 12.94
N ASP A 216 18.20 14.15 14.10
CA ASP A 216 18.37 12.71 14.22
C ASP A 216 17.01 12.01 14.13
N PHE A 217 16.74 11.38 12.99
CA PHE A 217 15.51 10.62 12.78
C PHE A 217 15.41 9.39 13.69
N SER A 218 16.52 8.72 13.99
CA SER A 218 16.51 7.55 14.88
C SER A 218 16.04 7.94 16.28
N GLU A 219 16.53 9.07 16.80
CA GLU A 219 16.09 9.59 18.09
C GLU A 219 14.62 10.00 18.06
N ARG A 220 14.17 10.70 17.01
CA ARG A 220 12.75 11.11 16.90
C ARG A 220 11.80 9.93 16.74
N TYR A 221 12.20 8.87 16.04
CA TYR A 221 11.41 7.64 15.94
C TYR A 221 11.31 6.91 17.28
N TYR A 222 12.41 6.85 18.04
CA TYR A 222 12.40 6.33 19.40
C TYR A 222 11.42 7.12 20.29
N GLN A 223 11.46 8.46 20.22
CA GLN A 223 10.53 9.33 20.96
C GLN A 223 9.08 9.10 20.52
N TYR A 224 8.82 8.97 19.22
CA TYR A 224 7.48 8.69 18.69
C TYR A 224 6.90 7.38 19.23
N LEU A 225 7.72 6.33 19.29
CA LEU A 225 7.33 5.02 19.84
C LEU A 225 7.25 5.02 21.36
N SER A 226 7.90 5.97 22.04
CA SER A 226 7.85 6.11 23.50
C SER A 226 6.60 6.84 24.02
N GLU A 227 5.58 7.03 23.19
CA GLU A 227 4.32 7.70 23.52
C GLU A 227 3.13 6.76 23.31
N ASP A 228 2.13 6.80 24.21
CA ASP A 228 0.86 6.10 24.05
C ASP A 228 0.02 6.85 22.99
N ARG A 229 -0.05 6.25 21.79
CA ARG A 229 -0.75 6.80 20.62
C ARG A 229 -2.03 6.04 20.28
N TYR A 230 -2.46 5.11 21.14
CA TYR A 230 -3.69 4.35 20.89
C TYR A 230 -4.93 5.16 21.25
N GLU A 231 -5.82 5.32 20.27
CA GLU A 231 -7.16 5.87 20.52
C GLU A 231 -8.05 4.79 21.15
N LYS A 232 -8.67 5.11 22.28
CA LYS A 232 -9.53 4.20 23.04
C LYS A 232 -10.98 4.38 22.63
N SER A 233 -11.69 3.31 22.30
CA SER A 233 -13.11 3.33 21.94
C SER A 233 -14.01 3.02 23.13
N ALA A 234 -13.55 2.22 24.09
CA ALA A 234 -14.34 1.86 25.27
C ALA A 234 -14.51 3.07 26.20
N THR A 235 -15.69 3.22 26.78
CA THR A 235 -15.99 4.25 27.78
C THR A 235 -16.85 3.65 28.89
N ASP A 236 -16.89 4.32 30.04
CA ASP A 236 -17.72 3.90 31.19
C ASP A 236 -19.21 3.73 30.83
N PHE A 237 -19.68 4.39 29.76
CA PHE A 237 -21.09 4.42 29.34
C PHE A 237 -21.37 3.63 28.04
N GLY A 238 -20.38 2.97 27.44
CA GLY A 238 -20.57 2.31 26.15
C GLY A 238 -19.32 2.29 25.29
N SER A 239 -19.46 2.63 24.01
CA SER A 239 -18.35 2.73 23.04
C SER A 239 -18.51 3.99 22.19
N VAL A 240 -17.38 4.58 21.80
CA VAL A 240 -17.33 5.73 20.89
C VAL A 240 -16.75 5.25 19.56
N SER A 241 -17.44 5.58 18.47
CA SER A 241 -16.90 5.40 17.13
C SER A 241 -15.78 6.42 16.90
N ASN A 242 -14.55 5.92 16.75
CA ASN A 242 -13.34 6.71 16.52
C ASN A 242 -12.32 5.90 15.70
N ASN A 243 -11.09 6.41 15.55
CA ASN A 243 -10.06 5.80 14.74
C ASN A 243 -9.18 4.82 15.54
N SER A 244 -9.73 4.18 16.58
CA SER A 244 -9.01 3.23 17.44
C SER A 244 -8.25 2.17 16.67
N ALA A 245 -8.92 1.44 15.77
CA ALA A 245 -8.26 0.41 14.97
C ALA A 245 -7.15 0.98 14.08
N HIS A 246 -7.42 2.11 13.43
CA HIS A 246 -6.44 2.79 12.60
C HIS A 246 -5.22 3.28 13.40
N SER A 247 -5.41 3.76 14.63
CA SER A 247 -4.31 4.25 15.49
C SER A 247 -3.33 3.13 15.85
N VAL A 248 -3.84 1.93 16.17
CA VAL A 248 -3.02 0.74 16.44
C VAL A 248 -2.28 0.30 15.18
N PHE A 249 -3.00 0.23 14.05
CA PHE A 249 -2.41 -0.10 12.75
C PHE A 249 -1.30 0.88 12.35
N VAL A 250 -1.50 2.19 12.54
CA VAL A 250 -0.49 3.22 12.25
C VAL A 250 0.75 3.03 13.10
N TYR A 251 0.58 2.74 14.40
CA TYR A 251 1.67 2.52 15.33
C TYR A 251 2.47 1.25 14.99
N LEU A 252 1.78 0.13 14.72
CA LEU A 252 2.38 -1.11 14.23
C LEU A 252 3.19 -0.89 12.96
N ASN A 253 2.58 -0.29 11.93
CA ASN A 253 3.26 -0.08 10.64
C ASN A 253 4.44 0.87 10.77
N PHE A 254 4.34 1.87 11.64
CA PHE A 254 5.44 2.77 11.92
C PHE A 254 6.62 2.03 12.56
N PHE A 255 6.36 1.20 13.58
CA PHE A 255 7.39 0.35 14.17
C PHE A 255 7.99 -0.58 13.11
N TYR A 256 7.18 -1.37 12.40
CA TYR A 256 7.67 -2.27 11.35
C TYR A 256 8.54 -1.55 10.31
N CYS A 257 8.11 -0.39 9.79
CA CYS A 257 8.87 0.34 8.78
C CYS A 257 10.23 0.85 9.30
N THR A 258 10.29 1.26 10.56
CA THR A 258 11.48 1.82 11.21
C THR A 258 12.32 0.76 11.94
N SER A 259 11.89 -0.49 11.96
CA SER A 259 12.62 -1.60 12.57
C SER A 259 13.62 -2.24 11.59
N ASN A 260 14.52 -3.07 12.12
CA ASN A 260 15.53 -3.76 11.31
C ASN A 260 14.91 -4.88 10.44
N ILE A 261 13.70 -5.32 10.78
CA ILE A 261 12.94 -6.34 10.05
C ILE A 261 12.54 -5.82 8.65
N SER A 262 12.18 -4.54 8.53
CA SER A 262 11.79 -3.95 7.25
C SER A 262 13.01 -3.56 6.41
N LYS A 263 12.98 -3.93 5.13
CA LYS A 263 13.96 -3.51 4.11
C LYS A 263 13.74 -2.09 3.57
N ARG A 264 12.83 -1.31 4.15
CA ARG A 264 12.65 0.10 3.76
C ARG A 264 13.94 0.89 4.02
N GLU A 265 14.31 1.72 3.06
CA GLU A 265 15.39 2.69 3.19
C GLU A 265 14.93 3.86 4.07
N CYS A 266 15.24 3.77 5.35
CA CYS A 266 15.06 4.84 6.34
C CYS A 266 15.98 4.59 7.53
N LYS A 267 16.16 5.60 8.39
CA LYS A 267 16.82 5.40 9.68
C LYS A 267 16.06 4.37 10.50
N LYS A 268 16.83 3.50 11.16
CA LYS A 268 16.30 2.40 11.97
C LYS A 268 16.31 2.77 13.43
N VAL A 269 15.23 2.42 14.13
CA VAL A 269 15.15 2.51 15.59
C VAL A 269 15.93 1.35 16.19
N VAL A 270 16.75 1.66 17.19
CA VAL A 270 17.36 0.65 18.04
C VAL A 270 16.35 0.29 19.13
N LEU A 271 15.81 -0.92 19.08
CA LEU A 271 14.93 -1.44 20.10
C LEU A 271 15.74 -1.86 21.33
N ASP A 272 15.58 -1.16 22.45
CA ASP A 272 16.14 -1.54 23.73
C ASP A 272 15.07 -2.12 24.68
N GLU A 273 15.52 -2.65 25.82
CA GLU A 273 14.64 -3.22 26.84
C GLU A 273 13.55 -2.23 27.30
N LYS A 274 13.91 -0.95 27.44
CA LYS A 274 13.01 0.08 27.98
C LYS A 274 11.89 0.38 26.99
N LEU A 275 12.22 0.56 25.72
CA LEU A 275 11.24 0.80 24.66
C LEU A 275 10.34 -0.42 24.48
N ALA A 276 10.92 -1.62 24.39
CA ALA A 276 10.16 -2.86 24.24
C ALA A 276 9.13 -3.05 25.36
N ILE A 277 9.55 -2.88 26.63
CA ILE A 277 8.65 -2.97 27.78
C ILE A 277 7.55 -1.91 27.71
N PHE A 278 7.89 -0.65 27.39
CA PHE A 278 6.90 0.42 27.27
C PHE A 278 5.83 0.11 26.22
N MET A 279 6.24 -0.35 25.04
CA MET A 279 5.34 -0.69 23.94
C MET A 279 4.41 -1.84 24.33
N LEU A 280 4.95 -2.91 24.92
CA LEU A 280 4.17 -4.07 25.36
C LEU A 280 3.23 -3.72 26.52
N ASP A 281 3.67 -2.92 27.49
CA ASP A 281 2.79 -2.46 28.58
C ASP A 281 1.65 -1.59 28.06
N THR A 282 1.92 -0.75 27.06
CA THR A 282 0.90 0.08 26.39
C THR A 282 -0.13 -0.82 25.69
N ALA A 283 0.33 -1.85 24.98
CA ALA A 283 -0.55 -2.87 24.40
C ALA A 283 -1.38 -3.62 25.44
N CYS A 284 -0.78 -4.12 26.53
CA CYS A 284 -1.51 -4.80 27.61
C CYS A 284 -2.59 -3.89 28.23
N LYS A 285 -2.25 -2.64 28.56
CA LYS A 285 -3.20 -1.67 29.14
C LYS A 285 -4.35 -1.38 28.18
N PHE A 286 -4.06 -1.31 26.89
CA PHE A 286 -5.07 -1.08 25.86
C PHE A 286 -6.02 -2.27 25.73
N ILE A 287 -5.50 -3.51 25.66
CA ILE A 287 -6.33 -4.72 25.61
C ILE A 287 -7.27 -4.77 26.81
N LEU A 288 -6.75 -4.56 28.02
CA LEU A 288 -7.54 -4.57 29.25
C LEU A 288 -8.62 -3.48 29.27
N HIS A 289 -8.31 -2.28 28.79
CA HIS A 289 -9.27 -1.19 28.70
C HIS A 289 -10.40 -1.48 27.70
N GLU A 290 -10.04 -2.05 26.55
CA GLU A 290 -10.96 -2.29 25.44
C GLU A 290 -11.65 -3.67 25.51
N GLU A 291 -11.29 -4.52 26.48
CA GLU A 291 -11.76 -5.91 26.62
C GLU A 291 -13.29 -6.04 26.60
N SER A 292 -14.00 -5.03 27.11
CA SER A 292 -15.46 -4.98 27.08
C SER A 292 -16.05 -5.06 25.67
N LEU A 293 -15.32 -4.61 24.64
CA LEU A 293 -15.75 -4.65 23.24
C LEU A 293 -15.60 -6.06 22.65
N LEU A 294 -14.57 -6.81 23.05
CA LEU A 294 -14.38 -8.21 22.64
C LEU A 294 -15.48 -9.12 23.18
N LYS A 295 -16.03 -8.80 24.35
CA LYS A 295 -17.13 -9.55 24.99
C LYS A 295 -18.49 -9.31 24.34
N ARG A 296 -18.65 -8.26 23.51
CA ARG A 296 -19.92 -7.91 22.83
C ARG A 296 -20.21 -8.72 21.56
N LYS A 297 -19.72 -9.96 21.48
CA LYS A 297 -19.80 -10.91 20.34
C LYS A 297 -21.17 -11.09 19.65
N ASN A 298 -22.26 -10.49 20.13
CA ASN A 298 -23.64 -10.74 19.70
C ASN A 298 -24.49 -9.52 19.32
N ASP A 299 -23.97 -8.29 19.29
CA ASP A 299 -24.79 -7.15 18.90
C ASP A 299 -24.62 -6.81 17.42
N PHE A 300 -25.72 -7.02 16.70
CA PHE A 300 -26.00 -6.75 15.28
C PHE A 300 -25.14 -5.63 14.63
N TRP A 301 -24.80 -5.88 13.35
CA TRP A 301 -24.12 -5.01 12.35
C TRP A 301 -22.59 -5.15 12.26
N GLU A 302 -22.07 -4.94 11.04
CA GLU A 302 -20.69 -5.11 10.53
C GLU A 302 -19.56 -4.37 11.30
N GLU A 303 -19.77 -3.92 12.54
CA GLU A 303 -18.75 -3.31 13.43
C GLU A 303 -17.81 -4.34 14.10
N VAL A 304 -18.07 -5.64 13.90
CA VAL A 304 -17.28 -6.75 14.49
C VAL A 304 -15.90 -6.89 13.83
N ASP A 305 -15.77 -6.62 12.53
CA ASP A 305 -14.52 -6.83 11.78
C ASP A 305 -13.42 -5.84 12.19
N GLY A 306 -13.71 -4.54 12.20
CA GLY A 306 -12.74 -3.51 12.62
C GLY A 306 -12.37 -3.59 14.10
N THR A 307 -13.22 -4.19 14.93
CA THR A 307 -12.93 -4.43 16.35
C THR A 307 -11.90 -5.52 16.52
N ARG A 308 -11.89 -6.58 15.70
CA ARG A 308 -10.93 -7.69 15.81
C ARG A 308 -9.59 -7.36 15.15
N GLU A 309 -9.59 -6.66 14.02
CA GLU A 309 -8.38 -6.24 13.29
C GLU A 309 -7.35 -5.53 14.19
N LYS A 310 -7.80 -4.66 15.10
CA LYS A 310 -6.88 -3.94 16.00
C LYS A 310 -6.16 -4.86 16.99
N TYR A 311 -6.78 -5.96 17.41
CA TYR A 311 -6.16 -6.93 18.31
C TYR A 311 -5.19 -7.85 17.56
N ILE A 312 -5.49 -8.18 16.30
CA ILE A 312 -4.54 -8.85 15.40
C ILE A 312 -3.29 -7.97 15.24
N CYS A 313 -3.46 -6.67 14.99
CA CYS A 313 -2.35 -5.72 14.92
C CYS A 313 -1.50 -5.67 16.22
N ILE A 314 -2.12 -5.86 17.38
CA ILE A 314 -1.39 -5.93 18.66
C ILE A 314 -0.59 -7.24 18.77
N GLY A 315 -1.17 -8.38 18.36
CA GLY A 315 -0.45 -9.65 18.28
C GLY A 315 0.75 -9.57 17.34
N GLU A 316 0.54 -8.96 16.17
CA GLU A 316 1.57 -8.66 15.18
C GLU A 316 2.69 -7.76 15.74
N LEU A 317 2.33 -6.69 16.46
CA LEU A 317 3.30 -5.82 17.13
C LEU A 317 4.13 -6.58 18.17
N ALA A 318 3.47 -7.40 18.99
CA ALA A 318 4.13 -8.22 19.99
C ALA A 318 5.13 -9.21 19.35
N ALA A 319 4.76 -9.83 18.21
CA ALA A 319 5.64 -10.71 17.46
C ALA A 319 6.89 -10.00 16.90
N LEU A 320 6.75 -8.77 16.38
CA LEU A 320 7.88 -7.97 15.92
C LEU A 320 8.84 -7.61 17.06
N ILE A 321 8.31 -7.10 18.18
CA ILE A 321 9.09 -6.79 19.39
C ILE A 321 9.79 -8.04 19.90
N TYR A 322 9.09 -9.17 19.91
CA TYR A 322 9.65 -10.44 20.38
C TYR A 322 10.81 -10.91 19.48
N THR A 323 10.64 -10.81 18.17
CA THR A 323 11.67 -11.20 17.19
C THR A 323 12.94 -10.35 17.34
N GLU A 324 12.79 -9.03 17.49
CA GLU A 324 13.94 -8.16 17.72
C GLU A 324 14.59 -8.41 19.08
N ALA A 325 13.80 -8.66 20.13
CA ALA A 325 14.34 -9.01 21.45
C ALA A 325 15.15 -10.31 21.46
N ILE A 326 14.79 -11.29 20.62
CA ILE A 326 15.61 -12.51 20.39
C ILE A 326 16.96 -12.12 19.83
N ARG A 327 16.98 -11.26 18.81
CA ARG A 327 18.21 -10.81 18.13
C ARG A 327 19.11 -9.99 19.05
N GLU A 328 18.53 -9.11 19.85
CA GLU A 328 19.26 -8.23 20.77
C GLU A 328 19.57 -8.90 22.13
N GLY A 329 19.03 -10.09 22.39
CA GLY A 329 19.41 -10.93 23.53
C GLY A 329 18.75 -10.57 24.88
N PHE A 330 17.58 -9.95 24.87
CA PHE A 330 16.86 -9.53 26.10
C PHE A 330 15.47 -10.16 26.31
N ILE A 331 15.17 -11.28 25.64
CA ILE A 331 13.87 -11.96 25.67
C ILE A 331 13.29 -12.19 27.08
N GLU A 332 14.14 -12.54 28.05
CA GLU A 332 13.72 -12.85 29.42
C GLU A 332 13.04 -11.66 30.11
N LYS A 333 13.32 -10.44 29.66
CA LYS A 333 12.72 -9.21 30.19
C LYS A 333 11.29 -8.99 29.71
N ILE A 334 10.96 -9.48 28.53
CA ILE A 334 9.66 -9.23 27.88
C ILE A 334 8.75 -10.46 27.86
N ARG A 335 9.28 -11.66 28.10
CA ARG A 335 8.55 -12.94 27.99
C ARG A 335 7.22 -12.96 28.74
N VAL A 336 7.21 -12.43 29.97
CA VAL A 336 5.99 -12.36 30.79
C VAL A 336 4.91 -11.53 30.08
N LYS A 337 5.30 -10.39 29.50
CA LYS A 337 4.38 -9.49 28.80
C LYS A 337 3.89 -10.06 27.47
N ILE A 338 4.76 -10.73 26.72
CA ILE A 338 4.36 -11.45 25.50
C ILE A 338 3.31 -12.51 25.84
N ASN A 339 3.53 -13.31 26.90
CA ASN A 339 2.57 -14.31 27.34
C ASN A 339 1.25 -13.69 27.84
N GLU A 340 1.30 -12.56 28.55
CA GLU A 340 0.09 -11.82 28.95
C GLU A 340 -0.76 -11.41 27.74
N ILE A 341 -0.13 -10.83 26.71
CA ILE A 341 -0.80 -10.44 25.46
C ILE A 341 -1.36 -11.68 24.76
N LYS A 342 -0.52 -12.69 24.53
CA LYS A 342 -0.90 -13.93 23.85
C LYS A 342 -2.12 -14.59 24.48
N ASN A 343 -2.06 -14.86 25.79
CA ASN A 343 -3.16 -15.50 26.51
C ASN A 343 -4.45 -14.66 26.41
N SER A 344 -4.33 -13.34 26.55
CA SER A 344 -5.49 -12.45 26.44
C SER A 344 -6.13 -12.46 25.06
N LEU A 345 -5.33 -12.59 23.99
CA LEU A 345 -5.83 -12.69 22.62
C LEU A 345 -6.45 -14.08 22.35
N GLU A 346 -5.81 -15.15 22.80
CA GLU A 346 -6.31 -16.54 22.67
C GLU A 346 -7.63 -16.75 23.42
N ASP A 347 -7.77 -16.18 24.62
CA ASP A 347 -9.01 -16.22 25.42
C ASP A 347 -10.21 -15.61 24.66
N HIS A 348 -9.96 -14.75 23.67
CA HIS A 348 -10.97 -14.10 22.84
C HIS A 348 -11.01 -14.64 21.39
N GLU A 349 -10.36 -15.78 21.12
CA GLU A 349 -10.26 -16.41 19.80
C GLU A 349 -9.67 -15.47 18.73
N ILE A 350 -8.72 -14.61 19.11
CA ILE A 350 -7.96 -13.78 18.17
C ILE A 350 -6.74 -14.60 17.70
N PRO A 351 -6.46 -14.66 16.39
CA PRO A 351 -5.26 -15.30 15.86
C PRO A 351 -3.96 -14.73 16.48
N VAL A 352 -3.03 -15.62 16.82
CA VAL A 352 -1.69 -15.28 17.36
C VAL A 352 -0.59 -16.11 16.69
N PHE A 353 -0.77 -16.43 15.41
CA PHE A 353 0.13 -17.26 14.63
C PHE A 353 1.54 -16.65 14.54
N ALA A 354 1.68 -15.33 14.38
CA ALA A 354 3.00 -14.71 14.37
C ALA A 354 3.76 -14.98 15.67
N ILE A 355 3.11 -14.78 16.84
CA ILE A 355 3.71 -15.05 18.15
C ILE A 355 4.09 -16.52 18.29
N ASN A 356 3.20 -17.43 17.89
CA ASN A 356 3.46 -18.88 17.93
C ASN A 356 4.67 -19.27 17.06
N MET A 357 4.81 -18.66 15.89
CA MET A 357 5.98 -18.85 15.04
C MET A 357 7.24 -18.30 15.71
N VAL A 358 7.19 -17.13 16.36
CA VAL A 358 8.35 -16.59 17.10
C VAL A 358 8.77 -17.50 18.27
N GLU A 359 7.81 -18.08 19.00
CA GLU A 359 8.11 -19.09 20.03
C GLU A 359 8.75 -20.36 19.45
N ALA A 360 8.31 -20.80 18.28
CA ALA A 360 8.90 -21.94 17.59
C ALA A 360 10.33 -21.62 17.11
N MET A 361 10.56 -20.43 16.55
CA MET A 361 11.88 -19.92 16.18
C MET A 361 12.85 -19.92 17.35
N GLU A 362 12.42 -19.41 18.51
CA GLU A 362 13.22 -19.38 19.74
C GLU A 362 13.71 -20.78 20.15
N ARG A 363 12.91 -21.82 19.85
CA ARG A 363 13.22 -23.23 20.13
C ARG A 363 13.97 -23.93 18.99
N GLY A 364 14.27 -23.23 17.88
CA GLY A 364 14.86 -23.80 16.68
C GLY A 364 13.92 -24.71 15.87
N LEU A 365 12.59 -24.58 16.05
CA LEU A 365 11.56 -25.40 15.42
C LEU A 365 11.03 -24.72 14.15
N TYR A 366 11.92 -24.53 13.17
CA TYR A 366 11.64 -23.83 11.92
C TYR A 366 10.58 -24.51 11.04
N GLU A 367 10.58 -25.85 11.00
CA GLU A 367 9.57 -26.63 10.26
C GLU A 367 8.16 -26.35 10.77
N GLN A 368 7.97 -26.23 12.09
CA GLN A 368 6.68 -25.90 12.69
C GLN A 368 6.17 -24.52 12.27
N CYS A 369 7.08 -23.56 12.02
CA CYS A 369 6.69 -22.25 11.49
C CYS A 369 6.08 -22.39 10.10
N MET A 370 6.69 -23.23 9.25
CA MET A 370 6.18 -23.49 7.91
C MET A 370 4.90 -24.30 7.92
N GLU A 371 4.75 -25.29 8.80
CA GLU A 371 3.49 -26.04 8.98
C GLU A 371 2.33 -25.10 9.36
N LEU A 372 2.54 -24.19 10.33
CA LEU A 372 1.53 -23.19 10.70
C LEU A 372 1.16 -22.28 9.51
N PHE A 373 2.15 -21.87 8.73
CA PHE A 373 1.91 -21.08 7.52
C PHE A 373 1.10 -21.86 6.48
N GLU A 374 1.48 -23.11 6.19
CA GLU A 374 0.76 -23.98 5.27
C GLU A 374 -0.69 -24.21 5.70
N ASP A 375 -0.93 -24.50 6.97
CA ASP A 375 -2.25 -24.76 7.54
C ASP A 375 -3.19 -23.53 7.41
N VAL A 376 -2.70 -22.33 7.69
CA VAL A 376 -3.48 -21.09 7.53
C VAL A 376 -3.82 -20.84 6.06
N ILE A 377 -2.87 -21.06 5.15
CA ILE A 377 -3.08 -20.86 3.72
C ILE A 377 -4.10 -21.88 3.17
N LEU A 378 -3.97 -23.17 3.55
CA LEU A 378 -4.85 -24.26 3.11
C LEU A 378 -6.25 -24.20 3.71
N SER A 379 -6.40 -23.71 4.94
CA SER A 379 -7.70 -23.50 5.57
C SER A 379 -8.47 -22.30 5.00
N GLU A 380 -7.84 -21.51 4.12
CA GLU A 380 -8.37 -20.27 3.54
C GLU A 380 -8.83 -19.24 4.61
N ASN A 381 -8.17 -19.21 5.77
CA ASN A 381 -8.47 -18.27 6.84
C ASN A 381 -7.91 -16.86 6.55
N LYS A 382 -8.66 -16.08 5.76
CA LYS A 382 -8.25 -14.74 5.32
C LYS A 382 -7.96 -13.75 6.46
N GLU A 383 -8.64 -13.88 7.61
CA GLU A 383 -8.42 -13.02 8.79
C GLU A 383 -7.02 -13.22 9.38
N ALA A 384 -6.45 -14.43 9.25
CA ALA A 384 -5.14 -14.78 9.78
C ALA A 384 -3.98 -14.57 8.78
N TYR A 385 -4.26 -14.11 7.55
CA TYR A 385 -3.22 -13.97 6.53
C TYR A 385 -2.16 -12.95 6.94
N SER A 386 -2.53 -11.75 7.36
CA SER A 386 -1.54 -10.72 7.75
C SER A 386 -0.62 -11.22 8.87
N ASP A 387 -1.21 -11.85 9.89
CA ASP A 387 -0.52 -12.39 11.06
C ASP A 387 0.48 -13.48 10.66
N VAL A 388 0.06 -14.48 9.88
CA VAL A 388 0.96 -15.57 9.48
C VAL A 388 2.07 -15.11 8.51
N PHE A 389 1.76 -14.16 7.61
CA PHE A 389 2.77 -13.56 6.73
C PHE A 389 3.79 -12.72 7.50
N LEU A 390 3.37 -12.05 8.57
CA LEU A 390 4.28 -11.38 9.49
C LEU A 390 5.18 -12.38 10.22
N GLY A 391 4.62 -13.51 10.67
CA GLY A 391 5.40 -14.60 11.24
C GLY A 391 6.51 -15.09 10.30
N ILE A 392 6.21 -15.24 8.99
CA ILE A 392 7.24 -15.57 7.99
C ILE A 392 8.27 -14.44 7.83
N LYS A 393 7.86 -13.16 7.85
CA LYS A 393 8.82 -12.04 7.82
C LYS A 393 9.77 -12.08 9.01
N CYS A 394 9.27 -12.37 10.21
CA CYS A 394 10.07 -12.54 11.41
C CYS A 394 11.06 -13.72 11.27
N LEU A 395 10.59 -14.85 10.72
CA LEU A 395 11.42 -16.02 10.43
C LEU A 395 12.55 -15.71 9.45
N LEU A 396 12.23 -15.07 8.32
CA LEU A 396 13.24 -14.68 7.34
C LEU A 396 14.29 -13.74 7.94
N PHE A 397 13.87 -12.78 8.76
CA PHE A 397 14.77 -11.86 9.46
C PHE A 397 15.68 -12.59 10.47
N HIS A 398 15.14 -13.56 11.21
CA HIS A 398 15.91 -14.36 12.16
C HIS A 398 17.02 -15.16 11.46
N LEU A 399 16.72 -15.70 10.28
CA LEU A 399 17.63 -16.54 9.50
C LEU A 399 18.68 -15.78 8.70
N GLU A 400 18.64 -14.45 8.62
CA GLU A 400 19.65 -13.68 7.88
C GLU A 400 21.08 -13.93 8.40
N ASN A 401 21.22 -14.38 9.66
CA ASN A 401 22.49 -14.73 10.27
C ASN A 401 22.72 -16.25 10.39
N ASP A 402 21.82 -17.09 9.87
CA ASP A 402 21.88 -18.56 9.89
C ASP A 402 21.74 -19.14 8.46
N PRO A 403 22.86 -19.30 7.74
CA PRO A 403 22.86 -19.77 6.35
C PRO A 403 22.26 -21.17 6.18
N ASP A 404 22.43 -22.07 7.16
CA ASP A 404 22.00 -23.46 7.06
C ASP A 404 20.47 -23.58 7.26
N GLY A 405 19.89 -22.77 8.16
CA GLY A 405 18.43 -22.68 8.33
C GLY A 405 17.71 -22.06 7.13
N SER A 406 18.38 -21.20 6.36
CA SER A 406 17.79 -20.50 5.21
C SER A 406 17.42 -21.43 4.04
N VAL A 407 18.20 -22.48 3.80
CA VAL A 407 18.00 -23.41 2.68
C VAL A 407 16.75 -24.28 2.91
N HIS A 408 16.58 -24.81 4.12
CA HIS A 408 15.43 -25.66 4.46
C HIS A 408 14.09 -24.91 4.36
N ILE A 409 14.09 -23.61 4.69
CA ILE A 409 12.89 -22.78 4.61
C ILE A 409 12.57 -22.36 3.19
N ALA A 410 13.57 -22.18 2.33
CA ALA A 410 13.35 -21.89 0.91
C ALA A 410 12.54 -23.03 0.22
N ASP A 411 12.84 -24.29 0.53
CA ASP A 411 12.13 -25.45 -0.02
C ASP A 411 10.70 -25.57 0.51
N ALA A 412 10.49 -25.35 1.82
CA ALA A 412 9.14 -25.33 2.40
C ALA A 412 8.30 -24.19 1.81
N PHE A 413 8.88 -23.00 1.68
CA PHE A 413 8.22 -21.85 1.07
C PHE A 413 7.86 -22.10 -0.40
N LYS A 414 8.73 -22.79 -1.15
CA LYS A 414 8.42 -23.23 -2.52
C LYS A 414 7.19 -24.13 -2.57
N ASN A 415 7.04 -25.07 -1.64
CA ASN A 415 5.84 -25.90 -1.55
C ASN A 415 4.60 -25.06 -1.28
N CYS A 416 4.69 -24.09 -0.36
CA CYS A 416 3.60 -23.15 -0.09
C CYS A 416 3.17 -22.38 -1.35
N LEU A 417 4.13 -21.83 -2.09
CA LEU A 417 3.85 -21.13 -3.34
C LEU A 417 3.17 -22.02 -4.38
N HIS A 418 3.53 -23.32 -4.43
CA HIS A 418 2.87 -24.28 -5.32
C HIS A 418 1.38 -24.46 -4.98
N MET A 419 0.97 -24.25 -3.72
CA MET A 419 -0.43 -24.40 -3.30
C MET A 419 -1.34 -23.28 -3.77
N ILE A 420 -0.82 -22.05 -3.95
CA ILE A 420 -1.60 -20.85 -4.30
C ILE A 420 -2.49 -21.06 -5.53
N ARG A 421 -2.02 -21.81 -6.53
CA ARG A 421 -2.78 -22.10 -7.76
C ARG A 421 -4.06 -22.91 -7.54
N TYR A 422 -4.14 -23.66 -6.44
CA TYR A 422 -5.25 -24.58 -6.14
C TYR A 422 -6.27 -23.98 -5.19
N LEU A 423 -5.95 -22.83 -4.59
CA LEU A 423 -6.85 -22.11 -3.70
C LEU A 423 -7.98 -21.46 -4.51
N ASN A 424 -9.06 -21.13 -3.80
CA ASN A 424 -10.06 -20.21 -4.34
C ASN A 424 -9.37 -18.93 -4.82
N VAL A 425 -9.77 -18.44 -6.00
CA VAL A 425 -9.24 -17.21 -6.61
C VAL A 425 -9.34 -16.00 -5.67
N GLU A 426 -10.35 -15.95 -4.80
CA GLU A 426 -10.45 -14.87 -3.81
C GLU A 426 -9.38 -14.95 -2.72
N SER A 427 -9.03 -16.16 -2.30
CA SER A 427 -7.99 -16.43 -1.29
C SER A 427 -6.61 -16.18 -1.91
N ALA A 428 -6.39 -16.67 -3.14
CA ALA A 428 -5.19 -16.41 -3.92
C ALA A 428 -4.96 -14.90 -4.16
N LYS A 429 -6.02 -14.14 -4.46
CA LYS A 429 -5.95 -12.67 -4.65
C LYS A 429 -5.32 -11.97 -3.45
N SER A 430 -5.76 -12.29 -2.22
CA SER A 430 -5.24 -11.69 -0.99
C SER A 430 -3.80 -12.13 -0.71
N ILE A 431 -3.49 -13.41 -0.94
CA ILE A 431 -2.14 -13.95 -0.77
C ILE A 431 -1.11 -13.22 -1.64
N TRP A 432 -1.44 -12.92 -2.90
CA TRP A 432 -0.52 -12.20 -3.80
C TRP A 432 -0.15 -10.79 -3.29
N GLN A 433 -1.05 -10.13 -2.55
CA GLN A 433 -0.77 -8.81 -1.97
C GLN A 433 0.29 -8.89 -0.89
N GLU A 434 0.17 -9.88 0.01
CA GLU A 434 1.16 -10.12 1.07
C GLU A 434 2.50 -10.62 0.50
N LEU A 435 2.44 -11.52 -0.49
CA LEU A 435 3.60 -12.13 -1.11
C LEU A 435 4.53 -11.11 -1.76
N GLY A 436 3.99 -10.08 -2.41
CA GLY A 436 4.80 -9.04 -3.05
C GLY A 436 5.75 -8.33 -2.08
N SER A 437 5.36 -8.18 -0.81
CA SER A 437 6.25 -7.61 0.22
C SER A 437 7.34 -8.59 0.65
N LEU A 438 7.02 -9.88 0.67
CA LEU A 438 7.91 -10.94 1.13
C LEU A 438 9.01 -11.28 0.11
N LEU A 439 8.67 -11.24 -1.19
CA LEU A 439 9.61 -11.48 -2.28
C LEU A 439 10.75 -10.43 -2.36
N ARG A 440 10.69 -9.36 -1.56
CA ARG A 440 11.78 -8.39 -1.43
C ARG A 440 12.96 -8.91 -0.59
N HIS A 441 12.77 -10.02 0.13
CA HIS A 441 13.79 -10.55 1.02
C HIS A 441 14.99 -11.15 0.28
N ASN A 442 16.18 -11.07 0.90
CA ASN A 442 17.45 -11.50 0.30
C ASN A 442 17.52 -12.99 -0.01
N LEU A 443 16.71 -13.80 0.68
CA LEU A 443 16.57 -15.24 0.43
C LEU A 443 16.24 -15.53 -1.04
N PHE A 444 15.48 -14.66 -1.69
CA PHE A 444 14.99 -14.88 -3.05
C PHE A 444 15.95 -14.38 -4.14
N ILE A 445 17.18 -14.00 -3.78
CA ILE A 445 18.18 -13.49 -4.73
C ILE A 445 18.91 -14.62 -5.45
N ASP A 446 19.05 -15.80 -4.84
CA ASP A 446 19.77 -16.93 -5.46
C ASP A 446 19.14 -17.34 -6.79
N ILE A 447 19.97 -17.63 -7.79
CA ILE A 447 19.52 -17.91 -9.16
C ILE A 447 18.59 -19.11 -9.26
N ASN A 448 18.80 -20.16 -8.45
CA ASN A 448 17.93 -21.34 -8.48
C ASN A 448 16.57 -21.02 -7.85
N ILE A 449 16.57 -20.19 -6.81
CA ILE A 449 15.34 -19.70 -6.17
C ILE A 449 14.59 -18.77 -7.12
N GLN A 450 15.30 -17.88 -7.84
CA GLN A 450 14.72 -17.06 -8.90
C GLN A 450 13.98 -17.90 -9.94
N THR A 451 14.61 -18.94 -10.50
CA THR A 451 13.97 -19.83 -11.48
C THR A 451 12.72 -20.50 -10.89
N ASN A 452 12.79 -21.00 -9.65
CA ASN A 452 11.64 -21.65 -9.00
C ASN A 452 10.46 -20.69 -8.78
N VAL A 453 10.71 -19.53 -8.16
CA VAL A 453 9.70 -18.49 -7.92
C VAL A 453 9.09 -18.03 -9.24
N THR A 454 9.90 -17.88 -10.28
CA THR A 454 9.43 -17.48 -11.60
C THR A 454 8.51 -18.52 -12.22
N LEU A 455 8.90 -19.80 -12.25
CA LEU A 455 8.06 -20.88 -12.80
C LEU A 455 6.71 -20.97 -12.09
N LEU A 456 6.68 -20.66 -10.79
CA LEU A 456 5.48 -20.58 -9.97
C LEU A 456 4.57 -19.42 -10.36
N ILE A 457 5.14 -18.21 -10.45
CA ILE A 457 4.43 -17.02 -10.93
C ILE A 457 3.87 -17.27 -12.34
N GLU A 458 4.69 -17.81 -13.25
CA GLU A 458 4.28 -18.09 -14.62
C GLU A 458 3.10 -19.06 -14.69
N ARG A 459 3.11 -20.12 -13.86
CA ARG A 459 1.98 -21.05 -13.77
C ARG A 459 0.70 -20.35 -13.31
N CYS A 460 0.78 -19.49 -12.30
CA CYS A 460 -0.39 -18.75 -11.80
C CYS A 460 -0.90 -17.75 -12.84
N LEU A 461 0.00 -17.01 -13.51
CA LEU A 461 -0.33 -16.13 -14.63
C LEU A 461 -1.09 -16.89 -15.73
N ASN A 462 -0.63 -18.09 -16.11
CA ASN A 462 -1.30 -18.93 -17.11
C ASN A 462 -2.71 -19.34 -16.65
N THR A 463 -2.88 -19.71 -15.38
CA THR A 463 -4.20 -20.06 -14.81
C THR A 463 -5.16 -18.86 -14.80
N TYR A 464 -4.67 -17.67 -14.53
CA TYR A 464 -5.52 -16.48 -14.43
C TYR A 464 -5.82 -15.83 -15.78
N SER A 465 -4.93 -15.96 -16.77
CA SER A 465 -4.99 -15.21 -18.04
C SER A 465 -6.29 -15.43 -18.82
N ALA A 466 -6.66 -16.69 -19.12
CA ALA A 466 -7.85 -16.97 -19.93
C ALA A 466 -9.16 -16.55 -19.22
N PRO A 467 -9.42 -16.91 -17.95
CA PRO A 467 -10.58 -16.42 -17.21
C PRO A 467 -10.63 -14.88 -17.05
N SER A 468 -9.46 -14.23 -17.03
CA SER A 468 -9.37 -12.77 -16.96
C SER A 468 -9.78 -12.11 -18.28
N GLN A 469 -9.41 -12.70 -19.42
CA GLN A 469 -9.85 -12.24 -20.75
C GLN A 469 -11.37 -12.41 -20.93
N GLU A 470 -11.96 -13.42 -20.30
CA GLU A 470 -13.42 -13.59 -20.22
C GLU A 470 -14.10 -12.59 -19.27
N GLY A 471 -13.32 -11.73 -18.57
CA GLY A 471 -13.86 -10.67 -17.74
C GLY A 471 -14.15 -11.03 -16.29
N LYS A 472 -13.77 -12.23 -15.84
CA LYS A 472 -14.05 -12.67 -14.47
C LYS A 472 -13.23 -11.85 -13.48
N ARG A 473 -13.92 -10.98 -12.73
CA ARG A 473 -13.33 -9.96 -11.85
C ARG A 473 -12.24 -10.50 -10.92
N ASN A 474 -12.49 -11.59 -10.21
CA ASN A 474 -11.54 -12.11 -9.22
C ASN A 474 -10.25 -12.61 -9.89
N TYR A 475 -10.33 -13.12 -11.12
CA TYR A 475 -9.17 -13.55 -11.90
C TYR A 475 -8.39 -12.34 -12.43
N LEU A 476 -9.06 -11.29 -12.90
CA LEU A 476 -8.42 -10.04 -13.31
C LEU A 476 -7.64 -9.40 -12.15
N ASP A 477 -8.28 -9.31 -10.97
CA ASP A 477 -7.63 -8.76 -9.76
C ASP A 477 -6.43 -9.64 -9.34
N SER A 478 -6.55 -10.97 -9.44
CA SER A 478 -5.44 -11.90 -9.16
C SER A 478 -4.30 -11.78 -10.17
N LEU A 479 -4.63 -11.62 -11.46
CA LEU A 479 -3.66 -11.41 -12.53
C LEU A 479 -2.90 -10.10 -12.32
N TYR A 480 -3.60 -9.01 -11.98
CA TYR A 480 -2.98 -7.73 -11.64
C TYR A 480 -2.05 -7.85 -10.42
N ASN A 481 -2.52 -8.45 -9.32
CA ASN A 481 -1.71 -8.62 -8.11
C ASN A 481 -0.47 -9.51 -8.36
N CYS A 482 -0.63 -10.58 -9.13
CA CYS A 482 0.47 -11.47 -9.53
C CYS A 482 1.51 -10.75 -10.42
N ALA A 483 1.05 -9.97 -11.41
CA ALA A 483 1.92 -9.15 -12.25
C ALA A 483 2.65 -8.06 -11.43
N ASN A 484 1.98 -7.43 -10.46
CA ASN A 484 2.59 -6.46 -9.57
C ASN A 484 3.63 -7.10 -8.64
N ALA A 485 3.37 -8.30 -8.12
CA ALA A 485 4.34 -9.06 -7.33
C ALA A 485 5.59 -9.41 -8.17
N LEU A 486 5.41 -9.82 -9.43
CA LEU A 486 6.51 -10.05 -10.36
C LEU A 486 7.33 -8.77 -10.62
N TYR A 487 6.67 -7.64 -10.85
CA TYR A 487 7.33 -6.34 -11.03
C TYR A 487 8.18 -5.96 -9.81
N VAL A 488 7.62 -6.07 -8.60
CA VAL A 488 8.34 -5.80 -7.35
C VAL A 488 9.55 -6.73 -7.21
N TYR A 489 9.37 -8.02 -7.48
CA TYR A 489 10.44 -8.99 -7.39
C TYR A 489 11.57 -8.72 -8.41
N TYR A 490 11.21 -8.48 -9.68
CA TYR A 490 12.18 -8.20 -10.74
C TYR A 490 13.00 -6.93 -10.46
N ASN A 491 12.36 -5.86 -10.00
CA ASN A 491 13.08 -4.63 -9.64
C ASN A 491 13.98 -4.80 -8.41
N GLN A 492 13.58 -5.65 -7.46
CA GLN A 492 14.44 -5.99 -6.33
C GLN A 492 15.68 -6.76 -6.80
N ILE A 493 15.53 -7.76 -7.68
CA ILE A 493 16.70 -8.48 -8.24
C ILE A 493 17.63 -7.52 -8.98
N LYS A 494 17.07 -6.57 -9.74
CA LYS A 494 17.85 -5.52 -10.41
C LYS A 494 18.63 -4.64 -9.43
N SER A 495 18.03 -4.24 -8.31
CA SER A 495 18.69 -3.34 -7.34
C SER A 495 19.90 -4.00 -6.65
N TYR A 496 19.90 -5.32 -6.50
CA TYR A 496 21.05 -6.08 -5.97
C TYR A 496 22.21 -6.26 -6.95
N ASN A 497 22.03 -5.90 -8.23
CA ASN A 497 23.06 -6.06 -9.27
C ASN A 497 23.59 -7.52 -9.36
N VAL A 498 22.69 -8.49 -9.22
CA VAL A 498 22.99 -9.93 -9.37
C VAL A 498 22.54 -10.44 -10.75
N PRO A 499 23.04 -11.61 -11.21
CA PRO A 499 22.51 -12.24 -12.41
C PRO A 499 21.00 -12.50 -12.30
N ILE A 500 20.29 -12.20 -13.39
CA ILE A 500 18.86 -12.43 -13.53
C ILE A 500 18.67 -13.77 -14.23
N ALA A 501 17.82 -14.65 -13.70
CA ALA A 501 17.50 -15.92 -14.36
C ALA A 501 16.83 -15.70 -15.72
N ASP A 502 17.22 -16.48 -16.73
CA ASP A 502 16.63 -16.42 -18.08
C ASP A 502 15.10 -16.65 -18.03
N GLU A 503 14.63 -17.54 -17.15
CA GLU A 503 13.20 -17.75 -16.95
C GLU A 503 12.51 -16.47 -16.45
N LEU A 504 13.16 -15.72 -15.55
CA LEU A 504 12.60 -14.49 -14.98
C LEU A 504 12.46 -13.43 -16.07
N GLU A 505 13.49 -13.24 -16.91
CA GLU A 505 13.39 -12.33 -18.05
C GLU A 505 12.28 -12.73 -19.03
N SER A 506 12.20 -14.02 -19.37
CA SER A 506 11.16 -14.56 -20.25
C SER A 506 9.76 -14.35 -19.67
N CYS A 507 9.58 -14.57 -18.37
CA CYS A 507 8.31 -14.36 -17.68
C CYS A 507 7.90 -12.88 -17.70
N VAL A 508 8.85 -11.96 -17.46
CA VAL A 508 8.61 -10.51 -17.55
C VAL A 508 8.17 -10.11 -18.95
N GLN A 509 8.89 -10.55 -19.99
CA GLN A 509 8.52 -10.27 -21.38
C GLN A 509 7.11 -10.79 -21.72
N LYS A 510 6.77 -11.98 -21.23
CA LYS A 510 5.45 -12.57 -21.41
C LYS A 510 4.35 -11.72 -20.76
N VAL A 511 4.56 -11.24 -19.53
CA VAL A 511 3.59 -10.39 -18.82
C VAL A 511 3.45 -9.03 -19.50
N GLN A 512 4.56 -8.43 -19.95
CA GLN A 512 4.54 -7.16 -20.69
C GLN A 512 3.74 -7.24 -22.00
N ASN A 513 3.65 -8.43 -22.60
CA ASN A 513 2.89 -8.69 -23.81
C ASN A 513 1.40 -9.03 -23.57
N ILE A 514 0.93 -9.06 -22.31
CA ILE A 514 -0.49 -9.28 -22.04
C ILE A 514 -1.27 -8.04 -22.51
N SER A 515 -2.27 -8.26 -23.37
CA SER A 515 -3.19 -7.24 -23.90
C SER A 515 -4.15 -6.71 -22.82
N ASN A 516 -3.61 -6.11 -21.76
CA ASN A 516 -4.35 -5.49 -20.68
C ASN A 516 -3.63 -4.20 -20.26
N TYR A 517 -4.36 -3.10 -20.35
CA TYR A 517 -3.84 -1.78 -20.08
C TYR A 517 -3.39 -1.60 -18.61
N GLU A 518 -4.08 -2.14 -17.60
CA GLU A 518 -3.64 -2.07 -16.19
C GLU A 518 -2.31 -2.80 -15.97
N ILE A 519 -2.13 -3.97 -16.58
CA ILE A 519 -0.86 -4.73 -16.50
C ILE A 519 0.26 -3.96 -17.19
N LYS A 520 -0.01 -3.42 -18.40
CA LYS A 520 0.95 -2.60 -19.14
C LYS A 520 1.42 -1.40 -18.31
N ALA A 521 0.50 -0.71 -17.63
CA ALA A 521 0.84 0.43 -16.77
C ALA A 521 1.83 0.08 -15.66
N ILE A 522 1.75 -1.13 -15.05
CA ILE A 522 2.71 -1.56 -14.01
C ILE A 522 4.16 -1.47 -14.53
N TRP A 523 4.40 -1.92 -15.76
CA TRP A 523 5.72 -1.97 -16.37
C TRP A 523 6.18 -0.65 -16.97
N GLU A 524 5.25 0.30 -17.16
CA GLU A 524 5.53 1.66 -17.64
C GLU A 524 5.64 2.69 -16.50
N ARG A 525 5.73 2.24 -15.24
CA ARG A 525 5.99 3.12 -14.08
C ARG A 525 7.43 3.60 -13.98
N SER A 526 8.37 2.85 -14.56
CA SER A 526 9.74 3.29 -14.72
C SER A 526 9.90 3.87 -16.12
N GLY A 527 10.29 5.15 -16.20
CA GLY A 527 10.92 5.67 -17.41
C GLY A 527 12.09 4.77 -17.79
N GLU A 528 12.35 4.61 -19.10
CA GLU A 528 13.63 4.06 -19.54
C GLU A 528 14.73 4.75 -18.75
N ILE A 529 15.42 3.98 -17.89
CA ILE A 529 16.60 4.47 -17.17
C ILE A 529 17.53 4.96 -18.27
N ARG A 530 17.65 6.28 -18.43
CA ARG A 530 18.68 6.85 -19.28
C ARG A 530 19.99 6.38 -18.70
N LYS A 531 20.66 5.53 -19.47
CA LYS A 531 22.09 5.33 -19.40
C LYS A 531 22.75 6.70 -19.38
N GLU A 532 23.69 6.85 -18.44
CA GLU A 532 24.93 7.61 -18.56
C GLU A 532 24.82 9.04 -19.12
N ASP A 533 25.15 10.02 -18.28
CA ASP A 533 26.36 10.79 -18.51
C ASP A 533 26.79 11.53 -17.22
N SER A 534 28.00 11.14 -16.76
CA SER A 534 28.98 11.82 -15.89
C SER A 534 28.55 12.70 -14.72
#